data_AF-I3PCR8-F1
#
_entry.id   AF-I3PCR8-F1
#
_cell.length_a   1.000
_cell.length_b   1.000
_cell.length_c   1.000
_cell.angle_alpha   90.00
_cell.angle_beta   90.00
_cell.angle_gamma   90.00
#
_symmetry.space_group_name_H-M   'P 1'
#
loop_
_entity.id
_entity.type
_entity.pdbx_description
1 polymer ?
#
loop_
_entity_poly.entity_id
_entity_poly.type
_entity_poly.pdbx_seq_one_letter_code
_entity_poly.pdbx_strand_id
1 'polypeptide(L)' 'MDGQIIPLGLVRKEAKKAAQKQDCPHAASPWPVGTAAGQLFVQEFHAARALAQASDRLRQEGQAVA' A
#
# COMPACT_ATOMS: atom_id res chain seq x y z
N MET A 1 26.49 5.28 11.22
CA MET A 1 26.31 4.51 9.97
C MET A 1 25.18 5.18 9.22
N ASP A 2 25.48 5.72 8.04
CA ASP A 2 24.46 6.24 7.15
C ASP A 2 23.74 5.04 6.53
N GLY A 3 22.51 4.78 6.99
CA GLY A 3 21.69 3.69 6.48
C GLY A 3 21.41 3.85 4.98
N GLN A 4 21.06 2.74 4.30
CA GLN A 4 20.69 2.78 2.89
C GLN A 4 19.53 3.76 2.67
N ILE A 5 19.73 4.75 1.81
CA ILE A 5 18.67 5.68 1.41
C ILE A 5 17.71 4.93 0.48
N ILE A 6 16.46 4.79 0.93
CA ILE A 6 15.41 4.11 0.18
C ILE A 6 14.51 5.19 -0.46
N PRO A 7 14.37 5.23 -1.80
CA PRO A 7 13.52 6.20 -2.46
C PRO A 7 12.04 6.02 -2.05
N LEU A 8 11.39 7.11 -1.64
CA LEU A 8 9.96 7.12 -1.30
C LEU A 8 9.08 6.54 -2.42
N GLY A 9 9.41 6.84 -3.67
CA GLY A 9 8.69 6.31 -4.84
C GLY A 9 8.74 4.78 -4.95
N LEU A 10 9.84 4.17 -4.52
CA LEU A 10 9.98 2.71 -4.50
C LEU A 10 9.08 2.08 -3.43
N VAL A 11 9.07 2.66 -2.22
CA VAL A 11 8.20 2.20 -1.12
C VAL A 11 6.73 2.22 -1.53
N ARG A 12 6.29 3.34 -2.12
CA ARG A 12 4.92 3.50 -2.63
C ARG A 12 4.57 2.49 -3.73
N LYS A 13 5.49 2.24 -4.66
CA LYS A 13 5.28 1.30 -5.76
C LYS A 13 5.08 -0.13 -5.25
N GLU A 14 5.95 -0.60 -4.38
CA GLU A 14 5.85 -1.96 -3.82
C GLU A 14 4.60 -2.09 -2.93
N ALA A 15 4.28 -1.08 -2.13
CA ALA A 15 3.08 -1.08 -1.28
C ALA A 15 1.79 -1.20 -2.09
N LYS A 16 1.66 -0.44 -3.19
CA LYS A 16 0.50 -0.53 -4.10
C LYS A 16 0.39 -1.90 -4.77
N LYS A 17 1.53 -2.45 -5.22
CA LYS A 17 1.58 -3.79 -5.84
C LYS A 17 1.15 -4.88 -4.85
N ALA A 18 1.61 -4.81 -3.61
CA ALA A 18 1.20 -5.74 -2.55
C ALA A 18 -0.31 -5.59 -2.22
N ALA A 19 -0.80 -4.35 -2.13
CA ALA A 19 -2.22 -4.08 -1.86
C ALA A 19 -3.15 -4.70 -2.90
N GLN A 20 -2.77 -4.67 -4.18
CA GLN A 20 -3.53 -5.29 -5.28
C GLN A 20 -3.58 -6.81 -5.20
N LYS A 21 -2.50 -7.43 -4.72
CA LYS A 21 -2.41 -8.89 -4.53
C LYS A 21 -3.14 -9.41 -3.29
N GLN A 22 -3.61 -8.50 -2.43
CA GLN A 22 -4.23 -8.81 -1.14
C GLN A 22 -3.30 -9.55 -0.17
N ASP A 23 -1.99 -9.36 -0.33
CA ASP A 23 -0.98 -9.99 0.53
C ASP A 23 -1.02 -9.41 1.96
N CYS A 24 -0.51 -10.16 2.95
CA CYS A 24 -0.26 -9.59 4.28
C CYS A 24 0.89 -8.56 4.19
N PRO A 25 0.71 -7.31 4.66
CA PRO A 25 1.71 -6.26 4.48
C PRO A 25 3.04 -6.58 5.17
N HIS A 26 3.02 -7.27 6.30
CA HIS A 26 4.24 -7.66 7.02
C HIS A 26 5.04 -8.74 6.28
N ALA A 27 4.38 -9.58 5.48
CA ALA A 27 5.04 -10.60 4.66
C ALA A 27 5.45 -10.06 3.28
N ALA A 28 4.73 -9.07 2.75
CA ALA A 28 4.98 -8.48 1.44
C ALA A 28 6.02 -7.36 1.45
N SER A 29 6.31 -6.75 2.61
CA SER A 29 7.31 -5.70 2.74
C SER A 29 8.71 -6.24 2.44
N PRO A 30 9.45 -5.67 1.46
CA PRO A 30 10.84 -6.04 1.21
C PRO A 30 11.80 -5.43 2.25
N TRP A 31 11.32 -4.52 3.09
CA TRP A 31 12.12 -3.87 4.13
C TRP A 31 11.83 -4.45 5.51
N PRO A 32 12.85 -4.53 6.40
CA PRO A 32 12.66 -5.03 7.75
C PRO A 32 11.64 -4.23 8.55
N VAL A 33 10.92 -4.92 9.43
CA VAL A 33 10.01 -4.31 10.40
C VAL A 33 10.79 -3.37 11.32
N GLY A 34 10.20 -2.22 11.65
CA GLY A 34 10.83 -1.20 12.51
C GLY A 34 11.74 -0.22 11.76
N THR A 35 12.03 -0.45 10.48
CA THR A 35 12.69 0.57 9.63
C THR A 35 11.67 1.61 9.15
N ALA A 36 12.14 2.83 8.89
CA ALA A 36 11.29 3.90 8.33
C ALA A 36 10.63 3.48 7.01
N ALA A 37 11.35 2.76 6.14
CA ALA A 37 10.80 2.24 4.90
C ALA A 37 9.75 1.15 5.11
N GLY A 38 9.96 0.24 6.06
CA GLY A 38 8.98 -0.79 6.42
C GLY A 38 7.70 -0.19 7.01
N GLN A 39 7.82 0.80 7.90
CA GLN A 39 6.66 1.51 8.46
C GLN A 39 5.86 2.25 7.39
N LEU A 40 6.58 2.96 6.51
CA LEU A 40 5.97 3.68 5.39
C LEU A 40 5.32 2.73 4.38
N PHE A 41 5.91 1.58 4.10
CA PHE A 41 5.30 0.56 3.25
C PHE A 41 3.94 0.12 3.80
N VAL A 42 3.85 -0.19 5.09
CA VAL A 42 2.60 -0.61 5.73
C VAL A 42 1.53 0.49 5.63
N GLN A 43 1.92 1.74 5.87
CA GLN A 43 1.01 2.89 5.74
C GLN A 43 0.48 3.04 4.31
N GLU A 44 1.36 3.03 3.31
CA GLU A 44 1.00 3.17 1.89
C GLU A 44 0.17 1.97 1.39
N PHE A 45 0.42 0.77 1.92
CA PHE A 45 -0.35 -0.43 1.61
C PHE A 45 -1.81 -0.28 2.06
N HIS A 46 -2.04 0.15 3.30
CA HIS A 46 -3.39 0.34 3.82
C HIS A 46 -4.11 1.50 3.11
N ALA A 47 -3.40 2.59 2.80
CA ALA A 47 -3.96 3.69 2.03
C ALA A 47 -4.40 3.24 0.63
N ALA A 48 -3.59 2.44 -0.06
CA ALA A 48 -3.93 1.90 -1.37
C ALA A 48 -5.16 0.98 -1.32
N ARG A 49 -5.28 0.14 -0.29
CA ARG A 49 -6.47 -0.72 -0.10
C ARG A 49 -7.73 0.09 0.18
N ALA A 50 -7.65 1.06 1.09
CA ALA A 50 -8.79 1.92 1.41
C ALA A 50 -9.28 2.68 0.19
N LEU A 51 -8.35 3.21 -0.63
CA LEU A 51 -8.70 3.90 -1.87
C LEU A 51 -9.36 2.97 -2.90
N ALA A 52 -8.85 1.74 -3.05
CA ALA A 52 -9.47 0.74 -3.93
C ALA A 52 -10.90 0.40 -3.48
N GLN A 53 -11.10 0.13 -2.20
CA GLN A 53 -12.40 -0.16 -1.61
C GLN A 53 -13.39 1.00 -1.77
N ALA A 54 -12.95 2.23 -1.54
CA ALA A 54 -13.77 3.43 -1.73
C ALA A 54 -14.17 3.60 -3.21
N SER A 55 -13.24 3.36 -4.14
CA SER A 55 -13.51 3.44 -5.58
C SER A 55 -14.50 2.37 -6.03
N ASP A 56 -14.38 1.15 -5.52
CA ASP A 56 -15.30 0.05 -5.83
C ASP A 56 -16.69 0.31 -5.28
N ARG A 57 -16.79 0.86 -4.07
CA ARG A 57 -18.06 1.28 -3.47
C ARG A 57 -18.76 2.35 -4.31
N LEU A 58 -18.03 3.41 -4.71
CA LEU A 58 -18.59 4.47 -5.56
C LEU A 58 -19.05 3.92 -6.91
N ARG A 59 -18.35 2.93 -7.48
CA ARG A 59 -18.76 2.29 -8.73
C ARG A 59 -20.07 1.51 -8.55
N GLN A 60 -20.22 0.77 -7.46
CA GLN A 60 -21.44 0.02 -7.16
C GLN A 60 -22.63 0.95 -6.92
N GLU A 61 -22.43 2.01 -6.13
CA GLU A 61 -23.46 3.03 -5.87
C GLU A 61 -23.86 3.75 -7.16
N GLY A 62 -22.91 4.12 -8.01
CA GLY A 62 -23.20 4.76 -9.30
C GLY A 62 -23.91 3.84 -10.30
N GLN A 63 -23.64 2.53 -10.28
CA GLN A 63 -24.34 1.54 -11.09
C GLN A 63 -25.74 1.21 -10.58
N ALA A 64 -26.00 1.36 -9.28
CA ALA A 64 -27.31 1.09 -8.68
C ALA A 64 -28.32 2.23 -8.90
N VAL A 65 -27.85 3.41 -9.34
CA VAL A 65 -28.66 4.63 -9.55
C VAL A 65 -28.96 4.88 -11.04
N ALA A 66 -28.33 4.13 -11.95
CA ALA A 66 -28.54 4.22 -13.40
C ALA A 66 -29.53 3.14 -13.89
#